data_AF-A0A7C5AUA8-F1
#
_entry.id   AF-A0A7C5AUA8-F1
#
_cell.length_a   1.000
_cell.length_b   1.000
_cell.length_c   1.000
_cell.angle_alpha   90.00
_cell.angle_beta   90.00
_cell.angle_gamma   90.00
#
_symmetry.space_group_name_H-M   'P 1'
#
loop_
_entity.id
_entity.type
_entity.pdbx_description
1 polymer ?
#
loop_
_entity_poly.entity_id
_entity_poly.type
_entity_poly.pdbx_seq_one_letter_code
_entity_poly.pdbx_strand_id
1 'polypeptide(L)'
;MDAQQPTPDPVAGLRETLDEQRITAHDQIAAAWQLHITRLEEQIATGWKEHVEHVIEERFRETTARVEEAFARQMETRVAELRQRLRRDLAERLNQLLRTIRRSESDAELYAAVLEASGAFAQRSALLVAEGQMLRCEGSRDFTSGSSGQLTGAMIPLTSASAMVSAIESKDTVLAARSSGELSEQVAGFLGEDQESKAGVFPICVRGKVAALLCASAKEGEPDVAGLELLTMLAGLVLESRAVPAPVTTAEQPPAPAQVIRITAFDQDLSAVPEADRALHLRAQRYARARVAEMRLYKASQVRAGRAQSDLYSQLKDEIDAAREGFQREFLSGCESMVDYLHLELVRTLANGDAALLGQSYPGPLG
;
A
#
# COMPACT_ATOMS: atom_id res chain seq x y z
N MET A 1 64.34 111.26 40.69
CA MET A 1 62.90 111.05 40.90
C MET A 1 62.53 109.76 40.23
N ASP A 2 62.18 108.78 41.06
CA ASP A 2 61.04 107.87 40.92
C ASP A 2 60.76 107.23 39.55
N ALA A 3 60.46 105.95 39.44
CA ALA A 3 59.72 105.13 40.40
C ALA A 3 60.15 103.67 40.32
N GLN A 4 60.25 103.08 41.50
CA GLN A 4 60.34 101.66 41.75
C GLN A 4 59.04 101.01 41.24
N GLN A 5 59.09 100.35 40.08
CA GLN A 5 57.99 99.52 39.60
C GLN A 5 58.08 98.12 40.21
N PRO A 6 56.95 97.54 40.64
CA PRO A 6 56.92 96.34 41.46
C PRO A 6 57.41 95.14 40.65
N THR A 7 58.29 94.34 41.24
CA THR A 7 58.70 93.03 40.71
C THR A 7 57.46 92.18 40.44
N PRO A 8 57.22 91.74 39.19
CA PRO A 8 56.06 90.91 38.86
C PRO A 8 56.19 89.57 39.58
N ASP A 9 55.15 89.20 40.32
CA ASP A 9 55.10 87.97 41.12
C ASP A 9 55.17 86.76 40.16
N PRO A 10 56.25 85.98 40.15
CA PRO A 10 56.45 84.91 39.15
C PRO A 10 55.41 83.79 39.27
N VAL A 11 54.74 83.69 40.43
CA VAL A 11 53.64 82.76 40.67
C VAL A 11 52.34 83.22 39.97
N ALA A 12 52.16 84.52 39.74
CA ALA A 12 51.01 85.05 39.01
C ALA A 12 51.09 84.72 37.51
N GLY A 13 52.25 84.87 36.87
CA GLY A 13 52.45 84.51 35.46
C GLY A 13 52.38 83.00 35.19
N LEU A 14 52.82 82.17 36.14
CA LEU A 14 52.64 80.71 36.07
C LEU A 14 51.17 80.28 36.22
N ARG A 15 50.37 80.99 37.02
CA ARG A 15 48.93 80.75 37.13
C ARG A 15 48.18 81.18 35.88
N GLU A 16 48.54 82.34 35.32
CA GLU A 16 47.95 82.87 34.09
C GLU A 16 48.22 81.92 32.90
N THR A 17 49.46 81.44 32.75
CA THR A 17 49.80 80.45 31.70
C THR A 17 49.12 79.10 31.91
N LEU A 18 48.95 78.62 33.15
CA LEU A 18 48.19 77.40 33.43
C LEU A 18 46.69 77.58 33.15
N ASP A 19 46.12 78.74 33.46
CA ASP A 19 44.73 79.06 33.16
C ASP A 19 44.50 79.19 31.64
N GLU A 20 45.42 79.79 30.90
CA GLU A 20 45.41 79.82 29.43
C GLU A 20 45.49 78.41 28.83
N GLN A 21 46.36 77.55 29.34
CA GLN A 21 46.43 76.14 28.92
C GLN A 21 45.15 75.38 29.24
N ARG A 22 44.54 75.64 30.41
CA ARG A 22 43.27 75.03 30.80
C ARG A 22 42.12 75.49 29.92
N ILE A 23 42.07 76.76 29.54
CA ILE A 23 41.08 77.30 28.60
C ILE A 23 41.28 76.66 27.23
N THR A 24 42.51 76.63 26.73
CA THR A 24 42.84 76.01 25.43
C THR A 24 42.48 74.53 25.39
N ALA A 25 42.74 73.78 26.46
CA ALA A 25 42.38 72.38 26.55
C ALA A 25 40.85 72.17 26.56
N HIS A 26 40.09 73.02 27.28
CA HIS A 26 38.63 72.96 27.24
C HIS A 26 38.08 73.32 25.85
N ASP A 27 38.64 74.33 25.18
CA ASP A 27 38.25 74.71 23.82
C ASP A 27 38.53 73.60 22.81
N GLN A 28 39.68 72.91 22.94
CA GLN A 28 40.01 71.74 22.11
C GLN A 28 39.05 70.57 22.34
N ILE A 29 38.69 70.29 23.59
CA ILE A 29 37.70 69.25 23.92
C ILE A 29 36.33 69.63 23.35
N ALA A 30 35.90 70.89 23.49
CA ALA A 30 34.64 71.37 22.94
C ALA A 30 34.60 71.28 21.41
N ALA A 31 35.70 71.63 20.73
CA ALA A 31 35.82 71.52 19.27
C ALA A 31 35.81 70.05 18.80
N ALA A 32 36.52 69.16 19.49
CA ALA A 32 36.51 67.73 19.20
C ALA A 32 35.12 67.11 19.41
N TRP A 33 34.40 67.54 20.44
CA TRP A 33 33.03 67.12 20.72
C TRP A 33 32.06 67.60 19.63
N GLN A 34 32.15 68.86 19.21
CA GLN A 34 31.34 69.39 18.11
C GLN A 34 31.57 68.65 16.80
N LEU A 35 32.84 68.36 16.45
CA LEU A 35 33.16 67.58 15.26
C LEU A 35 32.53 66.19 15.30
N HIS A 36 32.52 65.55 16.48
CA HIS A 36 31.88 64.25 16.65
C HIS A 36 30.36 64.32 16.49
N ILE A 37 29.71 65.35 17.05
CA ILE A 37 28.27 65.58 16.87
C ILE A 37 27.96 65.79 15.39
N THR A 38 28.69 66.66 14.68
CA THR A 38 28.45 66.92 13.26
C THR A 38 28.60 65.66 12.42
N ARG A 39 29.60 64.82 12.71
CA ARG A 39 29.73 63.51 12.02
C ARG A 39 28.56 62.58 12.30
N LEU A 40 28.05 62.54 13.53
CA LEU A 40 26.88 61.72 13.88
C LEU A 40 25.62 62.25 13.18
N GLU A 41 25.44 63.57 13.14
CA GLU A 41 24.34 64.21 12.41
C GLU A 41 24.42 63.93 10.91
N GLU A 42 25.60 64.04 10.30
CA GLU A 42 25.85 63.65 8.90
C GLU A 42 25.56 62.17 8.67
N GLN A 43 25.97 61.27 9.57
CA GLN A 43 25.69 59.83 9.44
C GLN A 43 24.19 59.52 9.54
N ILE A 44 23.48 60.18 10.45
CA ILE A 44 22.02 60.05 10.57
C ILE A 44 21.34 60.63 9.33
N ALA A 45 21.80 61.78 8.82
CA ALA A 45 21.24 62.46 7.64
C ALA A 45 21.56 61.75 6.31
N THR A 46 22.68 61.02 6.24
CA THR A 46 23.08 60.20 5.08
C THR A 46 22.38 58.84 5.02
N GLY A 47 21.40 58.63 5.90
CA GLY A 47 20.44 57.55 5.81
C GLY A 47 20.82 56.29 6.59
N TRP A 48 21.63 56.44 7.64
CA TRP A 48 21.91 55.35 8.57
C TRP A 48 20.63 54.73 9.14
N LYS A 49 19.59 55.54 9.38
CA LYS A 49 18.29 55.05 9.83
C LYS A 49 17.63 54.13 8.80
N GLU A 50 17.53 54.54 7.53
CA GLU A 50 16.94 53.70 6.48
C GLU A 50 17.78 52.44 6.26
N HIS A 51 19.12 52.52 6.41
CA HIS A 51 19.97 51.34 6.32
C HIS A 51 19.68 50.33 7.42
N VAL A 52 19.53 50.78 8.68
CA VAL A 52 19.18 49.90 9.81
C VAL A 52 17.79 49.30 9.62
N GLU A 53 16.80 50.09 9.18
CA GLU A 53 15.45 49.60 8.87
C GLU A 53 15.49 48.53 7.77
N HIS A 54 16.25 48.76 6.68
CA HIS A 54 16.39 47.78 5.60
C HIS A 54 17.02 46.46 6.06
N VAL A 55 18.08 46.53 6.86
CA VAL A 55 18.73 45.32 7.43
C VAL A 55 17.76 44.55 8.31
N ILE A 56 16.96 45.25 9.13
CA ILE A 56 15.96 44.62 9.99
C ILE A 56 14.86 43.96 9.15
N GLU A 57 14.32 44.65 8.14
CA GLU A 57 13.30 44.11 7.24
C GLU A 57 13.79 42.88 6.46
N GLU A 58 15.03 42.92 5.96
CA GLU A 58 15.65 41.79 5.27
C GLU A 58 15.77 40.58 6.21
N ARG A 59 16.20 40.79 7.45
CA ARG A 59 16.31 39.73 8.46
C ARG A 59 14.95 39.17 8.87
N PHE A 60 13.93 40.01 9.01
CA PHE A 60 12.57 39.54 9.26
C PHE A 60 12.04 38.71 8.09
N ARG A 61 12.25 39.17 6.85
CA ARG A 61 11.85 38.43 5.65
C ARG A 61 12.54 37.06 5.57
N GLU A 62 13.84 37.02 5.82
CA GLU A 62 14.61 35.77 5.87
C GLU A 62 14.09 34.84 6.95
N THR A 63 13.78 35.36 8.14
CA THR A 63 13.26 34.56 9.25
C THR A 63 11.87 34.02 8.94
N THR A 64 10.96 34.84 8.39
CA THR A 64 9.63 34.42 7.96
C THR A 64 9.72 33.30 6.93
N ALA A 65 10.55 33.46 5.90
CA ALA A 65 10.74 32.44 4.88
C ALA A 65 11.26 31.11 5.48
N ARG A 66 12.21 31.18 6.42
CA ARG A 66 12.72 29.99 7.13
C ARG A 66 11.63 29.30 7.96
N VAL A 67 10.75 30.06 8.62
CA VAL A 67 9.64 29.51 9.42
C VAL A 67 8.60 28.86 8.51
N GLU A 68 8.23 29.52 7.40
CA GLU A 68 7.29 28.97 6.41
C GLU A 68 7.82 27.67 5.81
N GLU A 69 9.10 27.63 5.45
CA GLU A 69 9.74 26.45 4.90
C GLU A 69 9.81 25.31 5.94
N ALA A 70 10.19 25.62 7.18
CA ALA A 70 10.21 24.63 8.26
C ALA A 70 8.81 24.06 8.53
N PHE A 71 7.79 24.92 8.54
CA PHE A 71 6.40 24.50 8.72
C PHE A 71 5.92 23.61 7.56
N ALA A 72 6.20 24.00 6.32
CA ALA A 72 5.84 23.21 5.13
C ALA A 72 6.47 21.80 5.19
N ARG A 73 7.78 21.72 5.47
CA ARG A 73 8.49 20.42 5.63
C ARG A 73 7.90 19.57 6.75
N GLN A 74 7.58 20.19 7.88
CA GLN A 74 6.99 19.48 9.02
C GLN A 74 5.58 18.95 8.68
N MET A 75 4.77 19.75 7.97
CA MET A 75 3.44 19.35 7.55
C MET A 75 3.50 18.21 6.54
N GLU A 76 4.37 18.29 5.55
CA GLU A 76 4.60 17.20 4.59
C GLU A 76 5.01 15.90 5.28
N THR A 77 5.93 15.99 6.24
CA THR A 77 6.38 14.84 7.03
C THR A 77 5.21 14.22 7.81
N ARG A 78 4.42 15.04 8.51
CA ARG A 78 3.25 14.58 9.27
C ARG A 78 2.19 13.94 8.37
N VAL A 79 1.92 14.53 7.21
CA VAL A 79 0.97 13.98 6.23
C VAL A 79 1.48 12.64 5.68
N ALA A 80 2.78 12.53 5.37
CA ALA A 80 3.38 11.29 4.92
C ALA A 80 3.29 10.19 5.99
N GLU A 81 3.59 10.51 7.26
CA GLU A 81 3.46 9.59 8.38
C GLU A 81 2.01 9.12 8.58
N LEU A 82 1.04 10.05 8.55
CA LEU A 82 -0.38 9.71 8.67
C LEU A 82 -0.82 8.77 7.54
N ARG A 83 -0.44 9.06 6.29
CA ARG A 83 -0.72 8.18 5.14
C ARG A 83 -0.11 6.80 5.32
N GLN A 84 1.12 6.71 5.83
CA GLN A 84 1.77 5.42 6.07
C GLN A 84 1.09 4.63 7.19
N ARG A 85 0.67 5.29 8.27
CA ARG A 85 -0.09 4.66 9.37
C ARG A 85 -1.43 4.14 8.86
N LEU A 86 -2.20 4.96 8.15
CA LEU A 86 -3.47 4.54 7.55
C LEU A 86 -3.32 3.33 6.63
N ARG A 87 -2.29 3.32 5.76
CA ARG A 87 -2.01 2.15 4.90
C ARG A 87 -1.71 0.89 5.70
N ARG A 88 -0.92 1.01 6.78
CA ARG A 88 -0.58 -0.13 7.65
C ARG A 88 -1.82 -0.64 8.38
N ASP A 89 -2.64 0.25 8.92
CA ASP A 89 -3.85 -0.12 9.65
C ASP A 89 -4.89 -0.79 8.74
N LEU A 90 -5.05 -0.29 7.50
CA LEU A 90 -5.89 -0.94 6.49
C LEU A 90 -5.40 -2.34 6.14
N ALA A 91 -4.08 -2.50 5.92
CA ALA A 91 -3.49 -3.80 5.60
C ALA A 91 -3.68 -4.80 6.75
N GLU A 92 -3.50 -4.37 8.01
CA GLU A 92 -3.68 -5.22 9.18
C GLU A 92 -5.15 -5.64 9.33
N ARG A 93 -6.10 -4.71 9.17
CA ARG A 93 -7.54 -4.99 9.22
C ARG A 93 -7.94 -6.00 8.14
N LEU A 94 -7.52 -5.80 6.90
CA LEU A 94 -7.79 -6.73 5.80
C LEU A 94 -7.21 -8.12 6.06
N ASN A 95 -5.98 -8.19 6.57
CA ASN A 95 -5.34 -9.45 6.94
C ASN A 95 -6.10 -10.17 8.07
N GLN A 96 -6.58 -9.42 9.07
CA GLN A 96 -7.38 -9.97 10.16
C GLN A 96 -8.73 -10.50 9.64
N LEU A 97 -9.43 -9.76 8.78
CA LEU A 97 -10.66 -10.19 8.13
C LEU A 97 -10.44 -11.48 7.33
N LEU A 98 -9.39 -11.53 6.50
CA LEU A 98 -9.05 -12.71 5.72
C LEU A 98 -8.76 -13.93 6.62
N ARG A 99 -8.04 -13.74 7.74
CA ARG A 99 -7.76 -14.80 8.71
C ARG A 99 -9.04 -15.34 9.35
N THR A 100 -9.96 -14.47 9.75
CA THR A 100 -11.24 -14.87 10.34
C THR A 100 -12.09 -15.64 9.32
N ILE A 101 -12.25 -15.08 8.12
CA ILE A 101 -13.02 -15.70 7.03
C ILE A 101 -12.43 -17.08 6.67
N ARG A 102 -11.12 -17.21 6.50
CA ARG A 102 -10.47 -18.50 6.18
C ARG A 102 -10.58 -19.56 7.27
N ARG A 103 -10.72 -19.16 8.54
CA ARG A 103 -10.80 -20.08 9.68
C ARG A 103 -12.20 -20.63 9.94
N SER A 104 -13.24 -20.06 9.34
CA SER A 104 -14.58 -20.62 9.51
C SER A 104 -14.61 -22.06 9.02
N GLU A 105 -15.37 -22.91 9.70
CA GLU A 105 -15.48 -24.34 9.39
C GLU A 105 -16.79 -24.67 8.67
N SER A 106 -17.76 -23.75 8.74
CA SER A 106 -19.07 -23.86 8.08
C SER A 106 -19.43 -22.61 7.27
N ASP A 107 -20.41 -22.74 6.38
CA ASP A 107 -20.95 -21.62 5.60
C ASP A 107 -21.69 -20.62 6.51
N ALA A 108 -22.41 -21.12 7.53
CA ALA A 108 -23.08 -20.27 8.51
C ALA A 108 -22.08 -19.40 9.32
N GLU A 109 -20.96 -19.98 9.75
CA GLU A 109 -19.88 -19.22 10.41
C GLU A 109 -19.24 -18.19 9.48
N LEU A 110 -19.04 -18.56 8.22
CA LEU A 110 -18.53 -17.63 7.20
C LEU A 110 -19.48 -16.45 7.02
N TYR A 111 -20.77 -16.72 6.83
CA TYR A 111 -21.78 -15.68 6.66
C TYR A 111 -21.91 -14.79 7.89
N ALA A 112 -21.85 -15.36 9.10
CA ALA A 112 -21.81 -14.58 10.34
C ALA A 112 -20.57 -13.69 10.41
N ALA A 113 -19.39 -14.18 10.02
CA ALA A 113 -18.16 -13.41 9.99
C ALA A 113 -18.18 -12.28 8.95
N VAL A 114 -18.74 -12.53 7.75
CA VAL A 114 -18.93 -11.51 6.71
C VAL A 114 -19.91 -10.45 7.17
N LEU A 115 -21.02 -10.86 7.77
CA LEU A 115 -22.02 -9.96 8.30
C LEU A 115 -21.45 -9.09 9.43
N GLU A 116 -20.65 -9.64 10.34
CA GLU A 116 -19.99 -8.84 11.38
C GLU A 116 -18.97 -7.85 10.78
N ALA A 117 -18.19 -8.30 9.80
CA ALA A 117 -17.20 -7.48 9.13
C ALA A 117 -17.80 -6.31 8.33
N SER A 118 -19.05 -6.44 7.86
CA SER A 118 -19.72 -5.39 7.09
C SER A 118 -19.97 -4.12 7.91
N GLY A 119 -19.94 -4.19 9.24
CA GLY A 119 -20.13 -3.04 10.12
C GLY A 119 -19.06 -1.95 9.99
N ALA A 120 -17.90 -2.25 9.39
CA ALA A 120 -16.89 -1.24 9.07
C ALA A 120 -17.27 -0.38 7.84
N PHE A 121 -18.22 -0.85 7.03
CA PHE A 121 -18.54 -0.31 5.71
C PHE A 121 -20.01 0.07 5.55
N ALA A 122 -20.86 -0.38 6.47
CA ALA A 122 -22.30 -0.13 6.48
C ALA A 122 -22.82 0.00 7.91
N GLN A 123 -23.98 0.64 8.04
CA GLN A 123 -24.66 0.79 9.32
C GLN A 123 -25.63 -0.33 9.60
N ARG A 124 -26.31 -0.83 8.56
CA ARG A 124 -27.18 -1.99 8.64
C ARG A 124 -26.82 -2.95 7.53
N SER A 125 -26.86 -4.23 7.84
CA SER A 125 -26.60 -5.27 6.86
C SER A 125 -27.46 -6.50 7.10
N ALA A 126 -27.88 -7.15 6.03
CA ALA A 126 -28.59 -8.42 6.06
C ALA A 126 -27.97 -9.37 5.03
N LEU A 127 -27.74 -10.61 5.42
CA LEU A 127 -27.20 -11.65 4.55
C LEU A 127 -28.29 -12.64 4.19
N LEU A 128 -28.48 -12.84 2.89
CA LEU A 128 -29.56 -13.61 2.29
C LEU A 128 -28.95 -14.76 1.48
N VAL A 129 -29.33 -16.00 1.76
CA VAL A 129 -28.88 -17.19 1.03
C VAL A 129 -29.90 -17.54 -0.04
N ALA A 130 -29.43 -17.85 -1.25
CA ALA A 130 -30.28 -18.19 -2.39
C ALA A 130 -30.79 -19.63 -2.30
N GLU A 131 -32.11 -19.80 -2.26
CA GLU A 131 -32.80 -21.09 -2.19
C GLU A 131 -33.88 -21.18 -3.28
N GLY A 132 -33.45 -21.51 -4.50
CA GLY A 132 -34.35 -21.61 -5.64
C GLY A 132 -34.97 -20.26 -5.99
N GLN A 133 -36.28 -20.10 -5.72
CA GLN A 133 -37.05 -18.87 -5.98
C GLN A 133 -37.24 -17.98 -4.75
N MET A 134 -36.60 -18.35 -3.64
CA MET A 134 -36.67 -17.63 -2.37
C MET A 134 -35.27 -17.25 -1.89
N LEU A 135 -35.19 -16.19 -1.12
CA LEU A 135 -34.01 -15.77 -0.37
C LEU A 135 -34.28 -15.98 1.11
N ARG A 136 -33.49 -16.83 1.76
CA ARG A 136 -33.55 -17.01 3.22
C ARG A 136 -32.60 -16.03 3.89
N CYS A 137 -33.08 -15.22 4.82
CA CYS A 137 -32.22 -14.37 5.63
C CYS A 137 -31.45 -15.20 6.66
N GLU A 138 -30.16 -15.36 6.46
CA GLU A 138 -29.26 -16.09 7.38
C GLU A 138 -28.96 -15.25 8.63
N GLY A 139 -28.94 -13.92 8.50
CA GLY A 139 -28.73 -13.02 9.61
C GLY A 139 -28.84 -11.56 9.21
N SER A 140 -29.10 -10.71 10.21
CA SER A 140 -29.13 -9.25 10.03
C SER A 140 -28.54 -8.53 11.24
N ARG A 141 -27.89 -7.39 11.00
CA ARG A 141 -27.18 -6.59 12.01
C ARG A 141 -27.46 -5.11 11.82
N ASP A 142 -27.85 -4.44 12.90
CA ASP A 142 -27.87 -2.98 12.98
C ASP A 142 -26.74 -2.52 13.91
N PHE A 143 -25.68 -1.97 13.30
CA PHE A 143 -24.48 -1.51 13.99
C PHE A 143 -24.68 -0.18 14.71
N THR A 144 -25.81 0.50 14.49
CA THR A 144 -26.15 1.74 15.21
C THR A 144 -26.80 1.47 16.56
N SER A 145 -27.66 0.45 16.63
CA SER A 145 -28.38 0.06 17.84
C SER A 145 -27.73 -1.12 18.58
N GLY A 146 -26.77 -1.81 17.96
CA GLY A 146 -26.08 -2.98 18.52
C GLY A 146 -26.97 -4.22 18.66
N SER A 147 -28.16 -4.21 18.04
CA SER A 147 -29.13 -5.31 18.11
C SER A 147 -28.97 -6.28 16.94
N SER A 148 -29.09 -7.59 17.21
CA SER A 148 -29.29 -8.60 16.17
C SER A 148 -30.67 -8.40 15.55
N GLY A 149 -30.77 -8.27 14.22
CA GLY A 149 -31.99 -7.88 13.54
C GLY A 149 -33.08 -8.95 13.47
N GLN A 150 -34.34 -8.49 13.52
CA GLN A 150 -35.60 -9.25 13.50
C GLN A 150 -35.87 -10.06 12.21
N LEU A 151 -34.96 -10.02 11.21
CA LEU A 151 -35.14 -10.69 9.93
C LEU A 151 -34.58 -12.11 9.85
N THR A 152 -33.82 -12.56 10.85
CA THR A 152 -33.15 -13.87 10.79
C THR A 152 -34.18 -15.00 10.61
N GLY A 153 -34.01 -15.82 9.58
CA GLY A 153 -34.93 -16.89 9.18
C GLY A 153 -36.09 -16.46 8.27
N ALA A 154 -36.24 -15.17 7.95
CA ALA A 154 -37.27 -14.69 7.03
C ALA A 154 -37.05 -15.23 5.61
N MET A 155 -38.15 -15.57 4.94
CA MET A 155 -38.15 -16.07 3.56
C MET A 155 -38.71 -15.00 2.63
N ILE A 156 -37.90 -14.53 1.70
CA ILE A 156 -38.21 -13.41 0.80
C ILE A 156 -38.39 -13.96 -0.62
N PRO A 157 -39.57 -13.81 -1.24
CA PRO A 157 -39.77 -14.16 -2.65
C PRO A 157 -38.92 -13.27 -3.58
N LEU A 158 -38.23 -13.88 -4.54
CA LEU A 158 -37.49 -13.10 -5.56
C LEU A 158 -38.40 -12.16 -6.37
N THR A 159 -39.67 -12.53 -6.52
CA THR A 159 -40.67 -11.71 -7.22
C THR A 159 -40.98 -10.38 -6.54
N SER A 160 -40.61 -10.21 -5.26
CA SER A 160 -40.84 -8.97 -4.50
C SER A 160 -39.58 -8.12 -4.31
N ALA A 161 -38.46 -8.43 -4.99
CA ALA A 161 -37.21 -7.68 -4.83
C ALA A 161 -36.43 -7.58 -6.16
N SER A 162 -36.77 -6.58 -6.99
CA SER A 162 -36.15 -6.41 -8.33
C SER A 162 -34.65 -6.21 -8.29
N ALA A 163 -34.12 -5.47 -7.30
CA ALA A 163 -32.69 -5.24 -7.18
C ALA A 163 -31.91 -6.53 -6.85
N MET A 164 -32.50 -7.41 -6.03
CA MET A 164 -31.91 -8.70 -5.69
C MET A 164 -31.89 -9.65 -6.90
N VAL A 165 -32.96 -9.65 -7.69
CA VAL A 165 -33.01 -10.40 -8.96
C VAL A 165 -31.93 -9.89 -9.92
N SER A 166 -31.83 -8.56 -10.09
CA SER A 166 -30.80 -7.94 -10.94
C SER A 166 -29.39 -8.32 -10.51
N ALA A 167 -29.09 -8.30 -9.20
CA ALA A 167 -27.80 -8.72 -8.67
C ALA A 167 -27.50 -10.21 -8.89
N ILE A 168 -28.52 -11.08 -8.82
CA ILE A 168 -28.38 -12.52 -9.09
C ILE A 168 -28.08 -12.79 -10.56
N GLU A 169 -28.80 -12.11 -11.47
CA GLU A 169 -28.66 -12.30 -12.91
C GLU A 169 -27.35 -11.71 -13.46
N SER A 170 -27.04 -10.48 -13.06
CA SER A 170 -25.82 -9.78 -13.48
C SER A 170 -24.56 -10.32 -12.80
N LYS A 171 -24.70 -10.85 -11.58
CA LYS A 171 -23.58 -11.22 -10.68
C LYS A 171 -22.70 -10.04 -10.31
N ASP A 172 -23.25 -8.83 -10.41
CA ASP A 172 -22.58 -7.59 -10.12
C ASP A 172 -23.31 -6.84 -8.99
N THR A 173 -22.63 -5.90 -8.36
CA THR A 173 -23.21 -5.08 -7.30
C THR A 173 -24.31 -4.18 -7.86
N VAL A 174 -25.45 -4.15 -7.18
CA VAL A 174 -26.58 -3.29 -7.55
C VAL A 174 -26.81 -2.26 -6.44
N LEU A 175 -26.80 -0.98 -6.80
CA LEU A 175 -27.25 0.12 -5.95
C LEU A 175 -28.70 0.45 -6.27
N ALA A 176 -29.59 0.26 -5.31
CA ALA A 176 -31.03 0.48 -5.48
C ALA A 176 -31.59 1.40 -4.40
N ALA A 177 -32.72 2.04 -4.68
CA ALA A 177 -33.45 2.83 -3.68
C ALA A 177 -33.83 1.94 -2.49
N ARG A 178 -33.84 2.49 -1.27
CA ARG A 178 -34.31 1.74 -0.08
C ARG A 178 -35.83 1.68 -0.04
N SER A 179 -36.41 0.95 -0.99
CA SER A 179 -37.85 0.78 -1.16
C SER A 179 -38.24 -0.69 -1.14
N SER A 180 -39.48 -0.94 -0.74
CA SER A 180 -40.06 -2.29 -0.73
C SER A 180 -40.16 -2.91 -2.13
N GLY A 181 -40.27 -2.12 -3.19
CA GLY A 181 -40.28 -2.62 -4.57
C GLY A 181 -38.93 -3.18 -5.01
N GLU A 182 -37.83 -2.51 -4.62
CA GLU A 182 -36.47 -2.92 -4.99
C GLU A 182 -35.93 -4.04 -4.09
N LEU A 183 -36.20 -3.97 -2.79
CA LEU A 183 -35.55 -4.81 -1.78
C LEU A 183 -36.50 -5.77 -1.05
N SER A 184 -37.81 -5.78 -1.33
CA SER A 184 -38.89 -6.33 -0.48
C SER A 184 -39.19 -5.50 0.77
N GLU A 185 -40.44 -5.57 1.22
CA GLU A 185 -40.94 -4.88 2.43
C GLU A 185 -40.10 -5.20 3.68
N GLN A 186 -39.72 -6.47 3.86
CA GLN A 186 -38.98 -6.92 5.04
C GLN A 186 -37.56 -6.32 5.09
N VAL A 187 -36.81 -6.39 3.99
CA VAL A 187 -35.43 -5.88 3.96
C VAL A 187 -35.41 -4.36 3.88
N ALA A 188 -36.32 -3.73 3.13
CA ALA A 188 -36.42 -2.27 3.09
C ALA A 188 -36.77 -1.70 4.47
N GLY A 189 -37.76 -2.30 5.17
CA GLY A 189 -38.13 -1.91 6.54
C GLY A 189 -36.96 -2.02 7.52
N PHE A 190 -36.15 -3.07 7.42
CA PHE A 190 -34.96 -3.23 8.26
C PHE A 190 -33.85 -2.23 7.92
N LEU A 191 -33.51 -2.06 6.64
CA LEU A 191 -32.46 -1.14 6.19
C LEU A 191 -32.83 0.35 6.35
N GLY A 192 -34.10 0.63 6.70
CA GLY A 192 -34.69 1.94 6.87
C GLY A 192 -35.21 2.45 5.53
N GLU A 193 -36.52 2.36 5.32
CA GLU A 193 -37.17 2.82 4.09
C GLU A 193 -36.93 4.31 3.85
N ASP A 194 -36.38 4.61 2.67
CA ASP A 194 -36.07 5.96 2.23
C ASP A 194 -35.70 5.89 0.74
N GLN A 195 -36.58 6.42 -0.10
CA GLN A 195 -36.42 6.35 -1.55
C GLN A 195 -35.32 7.30 -2.08
N GLU A 196 -34.88 8.29 -1.30
CA GLU A 196 -33.82 9.22 -1.71
C GLU A 196 -32.43 8.63 -1.47
N SER A 197 -32.30 7.76 -0.46
CA SER A 197 -31.06 7.05 -0.16
C SER A 197 -30.98 5.69 -0.84
N LYS A 198 -29.76 5.18 -1.01
CA LYS A 198 -29.52 3.88 -1.65
C LYS A 198 -29.06 2.83 -0.66
N ALA A 199 -29.44 1.59 -0.93
CA ALA A 199 -28.80 0.40 -0.39
C ALA A 199 -28.03 -0.31 -1.50
N GLY A 200 -26.94 -0.96 -1.10
CA GLY A 200 -26.20 -1.86 -1.98
C GLY A 200 -26.63 -3.31 -1.78
N VAL A 201 -26.73 -4.03 -2.90
CA VAL A 201 -26.94 -5.48 -2.96
C VAL A 201 -25.69 -6.10 -3.58
N PHE A 202 -24.95 -6.84 -2.77
CA PHE A 202 -23.62 -7.35 -3.10
C PHE A 202 -23.65 -8.87 -3.23
N PRO A 203 -23.47 -9.44 -4.45
CA PRO A 203 -23.53 -10.88 -4.64
C PRO A 203 -22.27 -11.59 -4.12
N ILE A 204 -22.48 -12.71 -3.43
CA ILE A 204 -21.45 -13.68 -3.07
C ILE A 204 -21.51 -14.82 -4.09
N CYS A 205 -20.55 -14.82 -5.01
CA CYS A 205 -20.50 -15.78 -6.12
C CYS A 205 -19.68 -17.02 -5.77
N VAL A 206 -20.18 -18.19 -6.15
CA VAL A 206 -19.49 -19.49 -6.07
C VAL A 206 -19.61 -20.19 -7.41
N ARG A 207 -18.47 -20.42 -8.07
CA ARG A 207 -18.37 -21.07 -9.39
C ARG A 207 -19.31 -20.43 -10.43
N GLY A 208 -19.38 -19.11 -10.42
CA GLY A 208 -20.21 -18.33 -11.35
C GLY A 208 -21.71 -18.37 -11.07
N LYS A 209 -22.15 -18.82 -9.89
CA LYS A 209 -23.54 -18.70 -9.41
C LYS A 209 -23.59 -17.85 -8.14
N VAL A 210 -24.62 -17.04 -7.97
CA VAL A 210 -24.82 -16.29 -6.72
C VAL A 210 -25.35 -17.24 -5.65
N ALA A 211 -24.53 -17.50 -4.63
CA ALA A 211 -24.89 -18.38 -3.50
C ALA A 211 -25.59 -17.60 -2.39
N ALA A 212 -25.21 -16.34 -2.19
CA ALA A 212 -25.81 -15.44 -1.21
C ALA A 212 -25.72 -13.99 -1.69
N LEU A 213 -26.51 -13.10 -1.07
CA LEU A 213 -26.50 -11.66 -1.25
C LEU A 213 -26.25 -11.01 0.12
N LEU A 214 -25.39 -10.01 0.16
CA LEU A 214 -25.29 -9.08 1.28
C LEU A 214 -26.04 -7.79 0.89
N CYS A 215 -27.05 -7.42 1.66
CA CYS A 215 -27.74 -6.15 1.49
C CYS A 215 -27.29 -5.19 2.58
N ALA A 216 -26.92 -3.97 2.24
CA ALA A 216 -26.37 -3.02 3.20
C ALA A 216 -26.81 -1.57 2.93
N SER A 217 -26.96 -0.79 4.01
CA SER A 217 -27.30 0.63 3.95
C SER A 217 -26.45 1.48 4.88
N ALA A 218 -26.37 2.77 4.56
CA ALA A 218 -25.86 3.83 5.42
C ALA A 218 -27.01 4.74 5.90
N LYS A 219 -26.76 5.62 6.88
CA LYS A 219 -27.77 6.59 7.35
C LYS A 219 -28.16 7.56 6.25
N GLU A 220 -27.14 8.12 5.61
CA GLU A 220 -27.21 9.13 4.56
C GLU A 220 -26.30 8.68 3.41
N GLY A 221 -26.82 8.74 2.18
CA GLY A 221 -26.07 8.37 0.98
C GLY A 221 -25.96 6.86 0.76
N GLU A 222 -24.81 6.44 0.23
CA GLU A 222 -24.53 5.06 -0.16
C GLU A 222 -23.59 4.40 0.86
N PRO A 223 -23.70 3.07 1.09
CA PRO A 223 -22.70 2.35 1.87
C PRO A 223 -21.32 2.36 1.18
N ASP A 224 -20.25 2.02 1.90
CA ASP A 224 -18.92 1.88 1.29
C ASP A 224 -18.89 0.64 0.39
N VAL A 225 -19.15 0.89 -0.90
CA VAL A 225 -19.28 -0.12 -1.95
C VAL A 225 -18.01 -0.94 -2.08
N ALA A 226 -16.85 -0.28 -2.18
CA ALA A 226 -15.57 -0.95 -2.44
C ALA A 226 -15.18 -1.90 -1.30
N GLY A 227 -15.43 -1.49 -0.05
CA GLY A 227 -15.17 -2.34 1.12
C GLY A 227 -16.07 -3.57 1.16
N LEU A 228 -17.36 -3.40 0.87
CA LEU A 228 -18.34 -4.49 0.88
C LEU A 228 -18.15 -5.47 -0.27
N GLU A 229 -17.82 -4.98 -1.48
CA GLU A 229 -17.46 -5.81 -2.63
C GLU A 229 -16.25 -6.68 -2.34
N LEU A 230 -15.20 -6.10 -1.75
CA LEU A 230 -14.02 -6.85 -1.36
C LEU A 230 -14.38 -7.97 -0.36
N LEU A 231 -15.24 -7.66 0.63
CA LEU A 231 -15.71 -8.66 1.59
C LEU A 231 -16.49 -9.80 0.93
N THR A 232 -17.47 -9.50 0.06
CA THR A 232 -18.29 -10.54 -0.59
C THR A 232 -17.48 -11.37 -1.60
N MET A 233 -16.53 -10.75 -2.30
CA MET A 233 -15.57 -11.47 -3.16
C MET A 233 -14.71 -12.43 -2.35
N LEU A 234 -14.15 -12.01 -1.21
CA LEU A 234 -13.36 -12.88 -0.34
C LEU A 234 -14.20 -14.05 0.20
N ALA A 235 -15.44 -13.80 0.58
CA ALA A 235 -16.37 -14.84 1.01
C ALA A 235 -16.63 -15.87 -0.09
N GLY A 236 -16.90 -15.41 -1.31
CA GLY A 236 -17.10 -16.25 -2.49
C GLY A 236 -15.90 -17.15 -2.77
N LEU A 237 -14.69 -16.59 -2.74
CA LEU A 237 -13.44 -17.35 -2.92
C LEU A 237 -13.24 -18.43 -1.85
N VAL A 238 -13.61 -18.15 -0.59
CA VAL A 238 -13.52 -19.15 0.49
C VAL A 238 -14.54 -20.27 0.28
N LEU A 239 -15.78 -19.94 -0.07
CA LEU A 239 -16.81 -20.94 -0.42
C LEU A 239 -16.37 -21.81 -1.62
N GLU A 240 -15.81 -21.20 -2.66
CA GLU A 240 -15.27 -21.93 -3.82
C GLU A 240 -14.16 -22.90 -3.44
N SER A 241 -13.30 -22.51 -2.50
CA SER A 241 -12.21 -23.37 -2.02
C SER A 241 -12.71 -24.58 -1.22
N ARG A 242 -13.85 -24.46 -0.54
CA ARG A 242 -14.50 -25.54 0.21
C ARG A 242 -15.36 -26.44 -0.65
N ALA A 243 -15.92 -25.89 -1.73
CA ALA A 243 -16.57 -26.66 -2.77
C ALA A 243 -15.48 -27.49 -3.49
N VAL A 244 -15.04 -28.58 -2.88
CA VAL A 244 -14.31 -29.66 -3.55
C VAL A 244 -15.38 -30.50 -4.25
N PRO A 245 -15.33 -30.71 -5.58
CA PRO A 245 -16.23 -31.67 -6.18
C PRO A 245 -15.87 -33.05 -5.61
N ALA A 246 -16.86 -33.78 -5.10
CA ALA A 246 -16.73 -35.21 -4.91
C ALA A 246 -16.25 -35.83 -6.24
N PRO A 247 -15.32 -36.79 -6.24
CA PRO A 247 -14.85 -37.41 -7.47
C PRO A 247 -16.04 -38.10 -8.15
N VAL A 248 -16.54 -37.48 -9.22
CA VAL A 248 -17.52 -38.07 -10.11
C VAL A 248 -16.82 -39.12 -10.95
N THR A 249 -17.07 -40.38 -10.63
CA THR A 249 -16.70 -41.55 -11.44
C THR A 249 -17.57 -41.58 -12.69
N THR A 250 -17.22 -40.79 -13.71
CA THR A 250 -17.79 -40.95 -15.05
C THR A 250 -16.64 -40.99 -16.05
N ALA A 251 -16.51 -42.15 -16.69
CA ALA A 251 -15.56 -42.39 -17.77
C ALA A 251 -15.99 -41.58 -19.00
N GLU A 252 -15.29 -40.48 -19.27
CA GLU A 252 -15.29 -39.82 -20.57
C GLU A 252 -13.91 -39.18 -20.78
N GLN A 253 -13.33 -39.37 -21.98
CA GLN A 253 -11.94 -39.05 -22.31
C GLN A 253 -11.61 -37.55 -22.13
N PRO A 254 -10.42 -37.20 -21.61
CA PRO A 254 -10.10 -35.81 -21.27
C PRO A 254 -9.65 -35.00 -22.50
N PRO A 255 -10.19 -33.79 -22.73
CA PRO A 255 -9.44 -32.74 -23.41
C PRO A 255 -8.37 -32.19 -22.45
N ALA A 256 -7.17 -31.98 -22.98
CA ALA A 256 -5.97 -31.63 -22.23
C ALA A 256 -6.17 -30.35 -21.37
N PRO A 257 -5.78 -30.36 -20.08
CA PRO A 257 -5.95 -29.20 -19.22
C PRO A 257 -4.91 -28.13 -19.55
N ALA A 258 -5.37 -26.90 -19.77
CA ALA A 258 -4.54 -25.71 -19.69
C ALA A 258 -3.96 -25.63 -18.26
N GLN A 259 -2.67 -25.89 -18.14
CA GLN A 259 -1.94 -25.81 -16.88
C GLN A 259 -1.92 -24.36 -16.38
N VAL A 260 -2.79 -24.07 -15.41
CA VAL A 260 -2.54 -22.97 -14.50
C VAL A 260 -1.29 -23.33 -13.71
N ILE A 261 -0.18 -22.62 -13.98
CA ILE A 261 1.07 -22.80 -13.26
C ILE A 261 0.84 -22.36 -11.81
N ARG A 262 0.40 -23.30 -10.97
CA ARG A 262 0.63 -23.23 -9.54
C ARG A 262 2.14 -23.26 -9.36
N ILE A 263 2.71 -22.23 -8.75
CA ILE A 263 4.01 -22.36 -8.08
C ILE A 263 3.76 -23.22 -6.83
N THR A 264 3.48 -24.50 -7.06
CA THR A 264 3.63 -25.53 -6.03
C THR A 264 5.11 -25.73 -5.89
N ALA A 265 5.65 -25.40 -4.72
CA ALA A 265 6.93 -25.92 -4.28
C ALA A 265 6.90 -27.43 -4.53
N PHE A 266 7.68 -27.92 -5.49
CA PHE A 266 8.04 -29.32 -5.52
C PHE A 266 9.10 -29.46 -4.45
N ASP A 267 8.68 -29.73 -3.22
CA ASP A 267 9.54 -30.48 -2.34
C ASP A 267 9.53 -31.89 -2.96
N GLN A 268 10.52 -32.18 -3.82
CA GLN A 268 10.85 -33.59 -4.02
C GLN A 268 11.09 -34.16 -2.63
N ASP A 269 10.51 -35.33 -2.36
CA ASP A 269 10.67 -36.00 -1.08
C ASP A 269 12.17 -36.34 -0.90
N LEU A 270 12.89 -35.45 -0.23
CA LEU A 270 14.32 -35.56 0.06
C LEU A 270 14.60 -36.61 1.14
N SER A 271 13.60 -37.38 1.59
CA SER A 271 13.76 -38.45 2.57
C SER A 271 14.72 -39.55 2.11
N ALA A 272 14.93 -39.70 0.80
CA ALA A 272 15.90 -40.64 0.22
C ALA A 272 17.33 -40.09 0.05
N VAL A 273 17.55 -38.78 0.28
CA VAL A 273 18.88 -38.14 0.16
C VAL A 273 19.59 -38.18 1.52
N PRO A 274 20.87 -38.58 1.60
CA PRO A 274 21.64 -38.52 2.84
C PRO A 274 21.57 -37.13 3.49
N GLU A 275 21.44 -37.07 4.81
CA GLU A 275 21.22 -35.80 5.52
C GLU A 275 22.37 -34.78 5.29
N ALA A 276 23.59 -35.28 5.05
CA ALA A 276 24.75 -34.48 4.70
C ALA A 276 24.61 -33.76 3.34
N ASP A 277 23.93 -34.37 2.37
CA ASP A 277 23.81 -33.86 0.99
C ASP A 277 22.50 -33.07 0.78
N ARG A 278 21.53 -33.20 1.69
CA ARG A 278 20.21 -32.55 1.60
C ARG A 278 20.30 -31.03 1.45
N ALA A 279 21.25 -30.40 2.15
CA ALA A 279 21.47 -28.96 2.04
C ALA A 279 21.94 -28.55 0.64
N LEU A 280 22.79 -29.37 0.01
CA LEU A 280 23.30 -29.13 -1.35
C LEU A 280 22.18 -29.33 -2.39
N HIS A 281 21.36 -30.37 -2.25
CA HIS A 281 20.17 -30.59 -3.11
C HIS A 281 19.17 -29.42 -3.03
N LEU A 282 18.89 -28.90 -1.84
CA LEU A 282 18.01 -27.73 -1.68
C LEU A 282 18.59 -26.47 -2.36
N ARG A 283 19.91 -26.27 -2.29
CA ARG A 283 20.59 -25.18 -2.98
C ARG A 283 20.52 -25.34 -4.50
N ALA A 284 20.74 -26.55 -5.01
CA ALA A 284 20.62 -26.89 -6.43
C ALA A 284 19.20 -26.63 -6.97
N GLN A 285 18.16 -27.02 -6.22
CA GLN A 285 16.76 -26.73 -6.57
C GLN A 285 16.48 -25.22 -6.64
N ARG A 286 16.98 -24.45 -5.66
CA ARG A 286 16.82 -22.99 -5.65
C ARG A 286 17.53 -22.34 -6.83
N TYR A 287 18.73 -22.80 -7.16
CA TYR A 287 19.47 -22.34 -8.32
C TYR A 287 18.68 -22.58 -9.62
N ALA A 288 18.23 -23.81 -9.84
CA ALA A 288 17.46 -24.19 -11.02
C ALA A 288 16.21 -23.32 -11.20
N ARG A 289 15.41 -23.16 -10.13
CA ARG A 289 14.22 -22.31 -10.13
C ARG A 289 14.54 -20.85 -10.44
N ALA A 290 15.59 -20.31 -9.84
CA ALA A 290 15.98 -18.93 -10.05
C ALA A 290 16.38 -18.67 -11.51
N ARG A 291 17.25 -19.52 -12.09
CA ARG A 291 17.68 -19.39 -13.49
C ARG A 291 16.50 -19.50 -14.46
N VAL A 292 15.62 -20.48 -14.27
CA VAL A 292 14.47 -20.70 -15.15
C VAL A 292 13.42 -19.58 -15.01
N ALA A 293 13.20 -19.06 -13.79
CA ALA A 293 12.33 -17.91 -13.58
C ALA A 293 12.88 -16.64 -14.26
N GLU A 294 14.20 -16.43 -14.22
CA GLU A 294 14.87 -15.33 -14.90
C GLU A 294 14.67 -15.39 -16.42
N MET A 295 14.87 -16.56 -17.04
CA MET A 295 14.59 -16.78 -18.48
C MET A 295 13.14 -16.48 -18.81
N ARG A 296 12.19 -16.96 -17.99
CA ARG A 296 10.76 -16.73 -18.21
C ARG A 296 10.36 -15.26 -18.08
N LEU A 297 10.99 -14.52 -17.18
CA LEU A 297 10.68 -13.10 -16.93
C LEU A 297 11.30 -12.19 -17.99
N TYR A 298 12.59 -12.38 -18.30
CA TYR A 298 13.35 -11.44 -19.13
C TYR A 298 13.46 -11.85 -20.60
N LYS A 299 13.20 -13.12 -20.94
CA LYS A 299 13.25 -13.64 -22.32
C LYS A 299 11.89 -14.13 -22.81
N ALA A 300 10.82 -13.47 -22.38
CA ALA A 300 9.44 -13.89 -22.65
C ALA A 300 9.08 -13.98 -24.15
N SER A 301 9.71 -13.17 -25.02
CA SER A 301 9.54 -13.27 -26.48
C SER A 301 10.19 -14.54 -27.05
N GLN A 302 11.43 -14.84 -26.65
CA GLN A 302 12.17 -16.04 -27.07
C GLN A 302 11.53 -17.33 -26.53
N VAL A 303 11.05 -17.33 -25.28
CA VAL A 303 10.29 -18.47 -24.72
C VAL A 303 9.02 -18.75 -25.52
N ARG A 304 8.28 -17.70 -25.92
CA ARG A 304 7.08 -17.85 -26.76
C ARG A 304 7.43 -18.38 -28.16
N ALA A 305 8.47 -17.82 -28.79
CA ALA A 305 8.94 -18.27 -30.11
C ALA A 305 9.42 -19.73 -30.08
N GLY A 306 10.20 -20.11 -29.07
CA GLY A 306 10.70 -21.47 -28.88
C GLY A 306 9.58 -22.48 -28.67
N ARG A 307 8.55 -22.15 -27.88
CA ARG A 307 7.36 -23.01 -27.75
C ARG A 307 6.62 -23.19 -29.07
N ALA A 308 6.44 -22.10 -29.82
CA ALA A 308 5.74 -22.15 -31.12
C ALA A 308 6.49 -23.00 -32.15
N GLN A 309 7.83 -23.00 -32.09
CA GLN A 309 8.70 -23.75 -33.00
C GLN A 309 9.08 -25.14 -32.46
N SER A 310 8.63 -25.50 -31.24
CA SER A 310 9.10 -26.69 -30.50
C SER A 310 10.63 -26.78 -30.40
N ASP A 311 11.28 -25.62 -30.25
CA ASP A 311 12.74 -25.48 -30.18
C ASP A 311 13.13 -24.39 -29.17
N LEU A 312 12.83 -24.64 -27.89
CA LEU A 312 13.20 -23.74 -26.80
C LEU A 312 14.72 -23.63 -26.61
N TYR A 313 15.48 -24.69 -26.86
CA TYR A 313 16.92 -24.68 -26.67
C TYR A 313 17.63 -23.75 -27.64
N SER A 314 17.32 -23.80 -28.94
CA SER A 314 17.99 -22.91 -29.90
C SER A 314 17.65 -21.43 -29.67
N GLN A 315 16.44 -21.13 -29.18
CA GLN A 315 15.99 -19.75 -28.92
C GLN A 315 16.56 -19.15 -27.62
N LEU A 316 16.96 -19.98 -26.66
CA LEU A 316 17.49 -19.59 -25.34
C LEU A 316 18.88 -20.20 -25.11
N LYS A 317 19.64 -20.41 -26.19
CA LYS A 317 20.86 -21.21 -26.17
C LYS A 317 21.87 -20.68 -25.15
N ASP A 318 22.15 -19.38 -25.21
CA ASP A 318 23.14 -18.74 -24.34
C ASP A 318 22.73 -18.83 -22.87
N GLU A 319 21.45 -18.59 -22.55
CA GLU A 319 20.96 -18.64 -21.18
C GLU A 319 20.93 -20.08 -20.62
N ILE A 320 20.47 -21.05 -21.42
CA ILE A 320 20.39 -22.45 -21.01
C ILE A 320 21.80 -23.04 -20.86
N ASP A 321 22.71 -22.78 -21.80
CA ASP A 321 24.08 -23.29 -21.72
C ASP A 321 24.82 -22.68 -20.51
N ALA A 322 24.66 -21.37 -20.24
CA ALA A 322 25.24 -20.73 -19.06
C ALA A 322 24.68 -21.29 -17.74
N ALA A 323 23.36 -21.54 -17.68
CA ALA A 323 22.74 -22.16 -16.50
C ALA A 323 23.22 -23.60 -16.30
N ARG A 324 23.39 -24.37 -17.38
CA ARG A 324 23.89 -25.75 -17.34
C ARG A 324 25.34 -25.80 -16.86
N GLU A 325 26.19 -24.92 -17.37
CA GLU A 325 27.58 -24.85 -16.96
C GLU A 325 27.72 -24.48 -15.47
N GLY A 326 26.94 -23.49 -15.02
CA GLY A 326 26.91 -23.11 -13.61
C GLY A 326 26.40 -24.24 -12.71
N PHE A 327 25.32 -24.92 -13.10
CA PHE A 327 24.78 -26.05 -12.35
C PHE A 327 25.79 -27.20 -12.25
N GLN A 328 26.47 -27.51 -13.36
CA GLN A 328 27.47 -28.57 -13.40
C GLN A 328 28.67 -28.28 -12.49
N ARG A 329 29.16 -27.03 -12.54
CA ARG A 329 30.33 -26.59 -11.76
C ARG A 329 30.05 -26.48 -10.26
N GLU A 330 28.82 -26.15 -9.87
CA GLU A 330 28.50 -25.88 -8.46
C GLU A 330 27.89 -27.10 -7.74
N PHE A 331 27.15 -27.95 -8.45
CA PHE A 331 26.38 -29.04 -7.83
C PHE A 331 26.78 -30.44 -8.29
N LEU A 332 27.02 -30.66 -9.59
CA LEU A 332 27.36 -32.00 -10.10
C LEU A 332 28.82 -32.39 -9.80
N SER A 333 29.76 -31.45 -9.82
CA SER A 333 31.16 -31.74 -9.45
C SER A 333 31.35 -31.99 -7.95
N GLY A 334 30.38 -31.61 -7.11
CA GLY A 334 30.43 -31.75 -5.65
C GLY A 334 29.66 -32.94 -5.09
N CYS A 335 28.83 -33.62 -5.90
CA CYS A 335 27.99 -34.73 -5.46
C CYS A 335 27.59 -35.61 -6.65
N GLU A 336 28.05 -36.86 -6.68
CA GLU A 336 27.75 -37.82 -7.76
C GLU A 336 26.27 -38.25 -7.79
N SER A 337 25.57 -38.18 -6.65
CA SER A 337 24.13 -38.49 -6.56
C SER A 337 23.22 -37.28 -6.85
N MET A 338 23.76 -36.16 -7.32
CA MET A 338 22.99 -34.95 -7.56
C MET A 338 22.01 -35.14 -8.72
N VAL A 339 20.73 -34.83 -8.47
CA VAL A 339 19.69 -34.84 -9.50
C VAL A 339 19.80 -33.58 -10.35
N ASP A 340 19.63 -33.69 -11.67
CA ASP A 340 19.57 -32.53 -12.56
C ASP A 340 18.25 -31.75 -12.41
N TYR A 341 18.18 -30.98 -11.33
CA TYR A 341 17.07 -30.08 -11.04
C TYR A 341 16.90 -29.01 -12.10
N LEU A 342 17.95 -28.65 -12.83
CA LEU A 342 17.87 -27.67 -13.89
C LEU A 342 17.08 -28.22 -15.08
N HIS A 343 17.37 -29.44 -15.54
CA HIS A 343 16.58 -30.08 -16.59
C HIS A 343 15.11 -30.24 -16.19
N LEU A 344 14.84 -30.70 -14.96
CA LEU A 344 13.47 -30.85 -14.46
C LEU A 344 12.70 -29.51 -14.47
N GLU A 345 13.32 -28.43 -14.02
CA GLU A 345 12.69 -27.10 -14.02
C GLU A 345 12.55 -26.51 -15.45
N LEU A 346 13.49 -26.78 -16.35
CA LEU A 346 13.38 -26.39 -17.78
C LEU A 346 12.16 -27.04 -18.43
N VAL A 347 12.02 -28.37 -18.29
CA VAL A 347 10.88 -29.12 -18.83
C VAL A 347 9.58 -28.64 -18.20
N ARG A 348 9.53 -28.55 -16.87
CA ARG A 348 8.31 -28.17 -16.15
C ARG A 348 7.86 -26.74 -16.46
N THR A 349 8.77 -25.78 -16.39
CA THR A 349 8.41 -24.36 -16.38
C THR A 349 8.52 -23.71 -17.76
N LEU A 350 9.57 -23.99 -18.53
CA LEU A 350 9.68 -23.45 -19.89
C LEU A 350 8.94 -24.32 -20.89
N ALA A 351 8.98 -25.64 -20.74
CA ALA A 351 8.39 -26.59 -21.69
C ALA A 351 6.98 -27.10 -21.28
N ASN A 352 6.36 -26.52 -20.24
CA ASN A 352 5.02 -26.90 -19.74
C ASN A 352 4.84 -28.41 -19.45
N GLY A 353 5.93 -29.08 -19.06
CA GLY A 353 5.96 -30.52 -18.79
C GLY A 353 6.27 -31.40 -20.00
N ASP A 354 6.45 -30.85 -21.21
CA ASP A 354 6.78 -31.60 -22.42
C ASP A 354 8.24 -31.37 -22.85
N ALA A 355 9.09 -32.38 -22.63
CA ALA A 355 10.51 -32.31 -22.99
C ALA A 355 10.76 -32.18 -24.51
N ALA A 356 9.81 -32.58 -25.35
CA ALA A 356 9.95 -32.46 -26.80
C ALA A 356 10.05 -31.00 -27.26
N LEU A 357 9.47 -30.06 -26.50
CA LEU A 357 9.53 -28.62 -26.81
C LEU A 357 10.91 -28.00 -26.56
N LEU A 358 11.84 -28.71 -25.90
CA LEU A 358 13.22 -28.25 -25.77
C LEU A 358 13.96 -28.28 -27.10
N GLY A 359 13.48 -29.03 -28.10
CA GLY A 359 14.07 -29.12 -29.43
C GLY A 359 15.11 -30.24 -29.53
N GLN A 360 15.34 -30.70 -30.76
CA GLN A 360 16.24 -31.84 -31.05
C GLN A 360 17.71 -31.53 -30.77
N SER A 361 18.07 -30.24 -30.80
CA SER A 361 19.43 -29.76 -30.50
C SER A 361 19.73 -29.72 -28.99
N TYR A 362 18.73 -29.92 -28.13
CA TYR A 362 18.91 -29.92 -26.69
C TYR A 362 19.73 -31.15 -26.25
N PRO A 363 20.86 -30.98 -25.51
CA PRO A 363 21.74 -32.10 -25.17
C PRO A 363 21.17 -33.13 -24.19
N GLY A 364 19.95 -32.93 -23.66
CA GLY A 364 19.37 -33.78 -22.63
C GLY A 364 19.79 -33.40 -21.20
N PRO A 365 19.35 -34.18 -20.19
CA PRO A 365 19.73 -33.96 -18.80
C PRO A 365 21.26 -34.05 -18.60
N LEU A 366 21.76 -33.32 -17.61
CA LEU A 366 23.13 -33.39 -17.10
C LEU A 366 23.22 -34.62 -16.17
N GLY A 367 23.57 -35.77 -16.72
CA GLY A 367 23.72 -37.02 -15.97
C GLY A 367 23.90 -38.21 -16.89
#